data_AF-A0A925ZNG1-F1
#
_entry.id   AF-A0A925ZNG1-F1
#
_cell.length_a   1.000
_cell.length_b   1.000
_cell.length_c   1.000
_cell.angle_alpha   90.00
_cell.angle_beta   90.00
_cell.angle_gamma   90.00
#
_symmetry.space_group_name_H-M   'P 1'
#
loop_
_entity.id
_entity.type
_entity.pdbx_description
1 polymer ?
#
loop_
_entity_poly.entity_id
_entity_poly.type
_entity_poly.pdbx_seq_one_letter_code
_entity_poly.pdbx_strand_id
1 'polypeptide(L)'
;MKKPPSSLRHRRSGQRGVVLLFSLIALAIMLIVAVALVRSFNSSLFTAGNIGFKRDLQNQSERAVDKVLAEFKSGGNLASPAARAATAPDYNYSATMLPTNAQGIPNVLALSNAAFAAIYTAGDIEPPEIPNQSVKIRYVVDRLCATAGDETSLGAGSCRLADNPVPAGTSLSNLQGADRAPLCPTCASAAP
;
A
#
# COMPACT_ATOMS: atom_id res chain seq x y z
N MET A 1 38.04 -68.46 69.12
CA MET A 1 38.03 -66.99 68.92
C MET A 1 37.58 -66.70 67.49
N LYS A 2 36.37 -66.18 67.28
CA LYS A 2 35.80 -65.93 65.95
C LYS A 2 35.35 -64.46 65.90
N LYS A 3 36.11 -63.60 65.20
CA LYS A 3 35.78 -62.18 65.03
C LYS A 3 34.64 -62.03 64.01
N PRO A 4 33.63 -61.19 64.24
CA PRO A 4 32.60 -60.93 63.25
C PRO A 4 33.10 -59.94 62.17
N PRO A 5 32.54 -59.99 60.95
CA PRO A 5 32.87 -59.03 59.91
C PRO A 5 32.22 -57.66 60.18
N SER A 6 33.04 -56.61 60.16
CA SER A 6 32.63 -55.22 60.22
C SER A 6 31.96 -54.80 58.90
N SER A 7 30.64 -54.62 58.93
CA SER A 7 29.91 -54.03 57.80
C SER A 7 30.12 -52.51 57.78
N LEU A 8 30.92 -52.03 56.82
CA LEU A 8 31.04 -50.60 56.52
C LEU A 8 29.75 -50.13 55.84
N ARG A 9 28.80 -49.68 56.65
CA ARG A 9 27.58 -49.01 56.18
C ARG A 9 27.97 -47.65 55.59
N HIS A 10 28.06 -47.58 54.26
CA HIS A 10 28.20 -46.31 53.56
C HIS A 10 26.89 -45.52 53.77
N ARG A 11 26.92 -44.54 54.69
CA ARG A 11 25.83 -43.57 54.84
C ARG A 11 25.78 -42.77 53.56
N ARG A 12 24.82 -43.09 52.68
CA ARG A 12 24.35 -42.17 51.65
C ARG A 12 23.83 -40.94 52.39
N SER A 13 24.65 -39.89 52.45
CA SER A 13 24.24 -38.58 52.93
C SER A 13 23.08 -38.11 52.05
N GLY A 14 21.93 -37.89 52.67
CA GLY A 14 20.70 -37.55 51.99
C GLY A 14 20.71 -36.11 51.48
N GLN A 15 21.24 -35.87 50.28
CA GLN A 15 20.99 -34.64 49.53
C GLN A 15 19.66 -34.73 48.77
N ARG A 16 18.53 -34.85 49.49
CA ARG A 16 17.19 -34.94 48.86
C ARG A 16 16.38 -33.64 48.90
N GLY A 17 16.82 -32.63 49.66
CA GLY A 17 16.10 -31.34 49.77
C GLY A 17 16.63 -30.24 48.84
N VAL A 18 17.94 -30.20 48.60
CA VAL A 18 18.61 -29.08 47.92
C VAL A 18 18.32 -29.06 46.41
N VAL A 19 18.14 -30.22 45.79
CA VAL A 19 17.84 -30.35 44.35
C VAL A 19 16.49 -29.71 44.00
N LEU A 20 15.48 -29.85 44.86
CA LEU A 20 14.16 -29.26 44.64
C LEU A 20 14.23 -27.72 44.61
N LEU A 21 15.05 -27.13 45.48
CA LEU A 21 15.24 -25.68 45.55
C LEU A 21 15.87 -25.14 44.25
N PHE A 22 16.92 -25.79 43.75
CA PHE A 22 17.56 -25.40 42.49
C PHE A 22 16.61 -25.54 41.30
N SER A 23 15.83 -26.63 41.25
CA SER A 23 14.80 -26.81 40.22
C SER A 23 13.75 -25.70 40.26
N LEU A 24 13.30 -25.30 41.45
CA LEU A 24 12.29 -24.25 41.61
C LEU A 24 12.84 -22.87 41.18
N ILE A 25 14.08 -22.56 41.53
CA ILE A 25 14.76 -21.34 41.06
C ILE A 25 14.91 -21.35 39.54
N ALA A 26 15.33 -22.48 38.96
CA ALA A 26 15.46 -22.62 37.51
C ALA A 26 14.10 -22.44 36.79
N LEU A 27 13.02 -23.02 37.32
CA LEU A 27 11.67 -22.82 36.82
C LEU A 27 11.23 -21.35 36.94
N ALA A 28 11.49 -20.70 38.07
CA ALA A 28 11.17 -19.28 38.26
C ALA A 28 11.89 -18.40 37.23
N ILE A 29 13.18 -18.64 36.98
CA ILE A 29 13.95 -17.92 35.96
C ILE A 29 13.36 -18.18 34.56
N MET A 30 13.06 -19.43 34.22
CA MET A 30 12.42 -19.76 32.93
C MET A 30 11.08 -19.07 32.74
N LEU A 31 10.27 -18.93 33.79
CA LEU A 31 9.00 -18.20 33.73
C LEU A 31 9.20 -16.70 33.47
N ILE A 32 10.19 -16.08 34.11
CA ILE A 32 10.53 -14.67 33.88
C ILE A 32 11.00 -14.47 32.43
N VAL A 33 11.85 -15.37 31.92
CA VAL A 33 12.32 -15.34 30.53
C VAL A 33 11.16 -15.53 29.54
N ALA A 34 10.23 -16.44 29.81
CA ALA A 34 9.07 -16.67 28.94
C ALA A 34 8.19 -15.43 28.81
N VAL A 35 7.93 -14.71 29.90
CA VAL A 35 7.15 -13.44 29.87
C VAL A 35 7.87 -12.38 29.04
N ALA A 36 9.19 -12.25 29.18
CA ALA A 36 9.98 -11.32 28.37
C ALA A 36 9.89 -11.66 26.87
N LEU A 37 9.95 -12.96 26.52
CA LEU A 37 9.82 -13.43 25.14
C LEU A 37 8.43 -13.16 24.55
N VAL A 38 7.35 -13.39 25.30
CA VAL A 38 5.97 -13.11 24.83
C VAL A 38 5.81 -11.64 24.48
N ARG A 39 6.33 -10.72 25.32
CA ARG A 39 6.32 -9.29 25.03
C ARG A 39 7.15 -8.95 23.78
N SER A 40 8.31 -9.59 23.62
CA SER A 40 9.16 -9.41 22.44
C SER A 40 8.44 -9.86 21.16
N PHE A 41 7.80 -11.03 21.17
CA PHE A 41 7.05 -11.52 20.02
C PHE A 41 5.85 -10.65 19.69
N ASN A 42 5.10 -10.17 20.70
CA ASN A 42 3.97 -9.28 20.45
C ASN A 42 4.40 -8.01 19.70
N SER A 43 5.54 -7.41 20.07
CA SER A 43 6.10 -6.25 19.37
C SER A 43 6.57 -6.58 17.94
N SER A 44 7.25 -7.72 17.76
CA SER A 44 7.72 -8.17 16.44
C SER A 44 6.57 -8.49 15.49
N LEU A 45 5.52 -9.14 15.99
CA LEU A 45 4.33 -9.51 15.22
C LEU A 45 3.51 -8.27 14.83
N PHE A 46 3.34 -7.30 15.73
CA PHE A 46 2.67 -6.04 15.39
C PHE A 46 3.40 -5.27 14.29
N THR A 47 4.73 -5.18 14.41
CA THR A 47 5.57 -4.51 13.41
C THR A 47 5.51 -5.24 12.06
N ALA A 48 5.64 -6.58 12.07
CA ALA A 48 5.52 -7.40 10.87
C ALA A 48 4.15 -7.26 10.21
N GLY A 49 3.07 -7.18 11.00
CA GLY A 49 1.71 -6.96 10.53
C GLY A 49 1.54 -5.63 9.81
N ASN A 50 2.06 -4.53 10.38
CA ASN A 50 1.99 -3.20 9.74
C ASN A 50 2.72 -3.15 8.40
N ILE A 51 3.88 -3.81 8.29
CA ILE A 51 4.63 -3.89 7.03
C ILE A 51 3.88 -4.78 6.02
N GLY A 52 3.29 -5.88 6.47
CA GLY A 52 2.44 -6.74 5.65
C GLY A 52 1.27 -5.97 5.06
N PHE A 53 0.54 -5.23 5.91
CA PHE A 53 -0.57 -4.39 5.48
C PHE A 53 -0.13 -3.29 4.51
N LYS A 54 0.99 -2.60 4.79
CA LYS A 54 1.52 -1.58 3.85
C LYS A 54 1.85 -2.17 2.48
N ARG A 55 2.49 -3.34 2.44
CA ARG A 55 2.85 -4.01 1.18
C ARG A 55 1.61 -4.50 0.42
N ASP A 56 0.64 -5.02 1.15
CA ASP A 56 -0.64 -5.44 0.58
C ASP A 56 -1.41 -4.25 0.00
N LEU A 57 -1.53 -3.15 0.74
CA LEU A 57 -2.12 -1.90 0.25
C LEU A 57 -1.42 -1.37 -1.00
N GLN A 58 -0.09 -1.43 -1.04
CA GLN A 58 0.67 -0.99 -2.20
C GLN A 58 0.37 -1.85 -3.43
N ASN A 59 0.39 -3.18 -3.29
CA ASN A 59 0.04 -4.10 -4.37
C ASN A 59 -1.41 -3.90 -4.86
N GLN A 60 -2.35 -3.72 -3.93
CA GLN A 60 -3.73 -3.42 -4.30
C GLN A 60 -3.86 -2.07 -5.01
N SER A 61 -3.07 -1.06 -4.61
CA SER A 61 -3.04 0.25 -5.29
C SER A 61 -2.52 0.16 -6.72
N GLU A 62 -1.49 -0.66 -6.97
CA GLU A 62 -0.96 -0.87 -8.33
C GLU A 62 -2.01 -1.53 -9.22
N ARG A 63 -2.74 -2.54 -8.71
CA ARG A 63 -3.86 -3.15 -9.45
C ARG A 63 -5.01 -2.18 -9.70
N ALA A 64 -5.29 -1.29 -8.75
CA ALA A 64 -6.32 -0.26 -8.92
C ALA A 64 -5.96 0.72 -10.04
N VAL A 65 -4.69 1.12 -10.15
CA VAL A 65 -4.20 1.98 -11.23
C VAL A 65 -4.45 1.33 -12.60
N ASP A 66 -4.15 0.04 -12.77
CA ASP A 66 -4.42 -0.66 -14.04
C ASP A 66 -5.90 -0.64 -14.42
N LYS A 67 -6.80 -0.80 -13.43
CA LYS A 67 -8.24 -0.74 -13.64
C LYS A 67 -8.71 0.65 -14.05
N VAL A 68 -8.21 1.69 -13.39
CA VAL A 68 -8.52 3.08 -13.74
C VAL A 68 -7.97 3.42 -15.13
N LEU A 69 -6.75 3.00 -15.44
CA LEU A 69 -6.10 3.27 -16.73
C LEU A 69 -6.83 2.58 -17.90
N ALA A 70 -7.55 1.48 -17.65
CA ALA A 70 -8.38 0.83 -18.67
C ALA A 70 -9.44 1.78 -19.26
N GLU A 71 -9.98 2.71 -18.45
CA GLU A 71 -10.95 3.71 -18.91
C GLU A 71 -10.35 4.70 -19.93
N PHE A 72 -9.04 4.92 -19.90
CA PHE A 72 -8.30 5.81 -20.79
C PHE A 72 -7.75 5.10 -22.03
N LYS A 73 -7.75 3.76 -22.04
CA LYS A 73 -7.28 2.96 -23.18
C LYS A 73 -8.38 2.85 -24.23
N SER A 74 -8.00 2.44 -25.45
CA SER A 74 -8.94 2.19 -26.54
C SER A 74 -10.09 1.27 -26.10
N GLY A 75 -11.32 1.76 -26.22
CA GLY A 75 -12.54 1.06 -25.80
C GLY A 75 -13.07 1.44 -24.40
N GLY A 76 -12.29 2.20 -23.62
CA GLY A 76 -12.73 2.76 -22.34
C GLY A 76 -13.54 4.06 -22.49
N ASN A 77 -14.25 4.46 -21.44
CA ASN A 77 -15.19 5.58 -21.48
C ASN A 77 -14.51 6.96 -21.55
N LEU A 78 -13.24 7.04 -21.16
CA LEU A 78 -12.40 8.24 -21.20
C LEU A 78 -11.32 8.17 -22.30
N ALA A 79 -11.46 7.27 -23.26
CA ALA A 79 -10.45 7.01 -24.30
C ALA A 79 -10.24 8.17 -25.28
N SER A 80 -11.25 9.02 -25.49
CA SER A 80 -11.20 10.10 -26.48
C SER A 80 -10.92 11.47 -25.85
N PRO A 81 -10.26 12.40 -26.57
CA PRO A 81 -10.15 13.81 -26.17
C PRO A 81 -11.49 14.44 -25.80
N ALA A 82 -12.52 14.19 -26.61
CA ALA A 82 -13.86 14.72 -26.38
C ALA A 82 -14.50 14.21 -25.07
N ALA A 83 -14.33 12.92 -24.76
CA ALA A 83 -14.82 12.35 -23.50
C ALA A 83 -14.11 12.94 -22.26
N ARG A 84 -12.86 13.39 -22.42
CA ARG A 84 -12.04 14.02 -21.38
C ARG A 84 -12.16 15.54 -21.33
N ALA A 85 -12.94 16.14 -22.23
CA ALA A 85 -13.11 17.58 -22.32
C ALA A 85 -13.92 18.16 -21.16
N ALA A 86 -14.84 17.38 -20.58
CA ALA A 86 -15.66 17.76 -19.44
C ALA A 86 -15.43 16.81 -18.26
N THR A 87 -15.71 17.30 -17.04
CA THR A 87 -15.72 16.48 -15.82
C THR A 87 -16.77 15.38 -15.97
N ALA A 88 -16.41 14.15 -15.59
CA ALA A 88 -17.25 12.97 -15.69
C ALA A 88 -17.37 12.29 -14.32
N PRO A 89 -18.37 12.67 -13.50
CA PRO A 89 -18.59 12.12 -12.17
C PRO A 89 -18.72 10.60 -12.12
N ASP A 90 -19.32 10.00 -13.15
CA ASP A 90 -19.56 8.57 -13.27
C ASP A 90 -18.27 7.73 -13.40
N TYR A 91 -17.13 8.39 -13.64
CA TYR A 91 -15.81 7.77 -13.74
C TYR A 91 -14.80 8.38 -12.76
N ASN A 92 -15.29 9.08 -11.73
CA ASN A 92 -14.47 9.82 -10.76
C ASN A 92 -13.42 10.73 -11.43
N TYR A 93 -13.80 11.36 -12.55
CA TYR A 93 -12.87 12.11 -13.41
C TYR A 93 -13.19 13.61 -13.41
N SER A 94 -12.16 14.43 -13.26
CA SER A 94 -12.20 15.90 -13.32
C SER A 94 -11.40 16.41 -14.51
N ALA A 95 -12.03 17.24 -15.36
CA ALA A 95 -11.34 17.87 -16.49
C ALA A 95 -10.40 19.01 -16.06
N THR A 96 -10.50 19.46 -14.82
CA THR A 96 -9.63 20.51 -14.23
C THR A 96 -8.87 19.98 -13.03
N MET A 97 -7.72 20.60 -12.74
CA MET A 97 -6.93 20.32 -11.54
C MET A 97 -7.77 20.52 -10.27
N LEU A 98 -7.74 19.54 -9.37
CA LEU A 98 -8.45 19.62 -8.10
C LEU A 98 -7.60 20.35 -7.06
N PRO A 99 -8.23 21.10 -6.13
CA PRO A 99 -7.51 21.70 -5.02
C PRO A 99 -6.97 20.61 -4.09
N THR A 100 -5.69 20.70 -3.74
CA THR A 100 -5.00 19.73 -2.89
C THR A 100 -4.69 20.29 -1.50
N ASN A 101 -4.43 19.40 -0.55
CA ASN A 101 -3.87 19.76 0.74
C ASN A 101 -2.33 19.99 0.64
N ALA A 102 -1.68 20.28 1.77
CA ALA A 102 -0.23 20.52 1.83
C ALA A 102 0.62 19.32 1.38
N GLN A 103 0.04 18.13 1.34
CA GLN A 103 0.67 16.87 0.91
C GLN A 103 0.38 16.54 -0.56
N GLY A 104 -0.29 17.42 -1.30
CA GLY A 104 -0.63 17.21 -2.71
C GLY A 104 -1.80 16.24 -2.95
N ILE A 105 -2.56 15.89 -1.90
CA ILE A 105 -3.73 15.00 -2.03
C ILE A 105 -4.97 15.86 -2.31
N PRO A 106 -5.79 15.53 -3.34
CA PRO A 106 -7.04 16.22 -3.61
C PRO A 106 -7.96 16.27 -2.38
N ASN A 107 -8.42 17.47 -2.03
CA ASN A 107 -9.26 17.68 -0.84
C ASN A 107 -10.57 16.87 -0.90
N VAL A 108 -11.05 16.55 -2.10
CA VAL A 108 -12.23 15.70 -2.31
C VAL A 108 -12.08 14.30 -1.72
N LEU A 109 -10.86 13.75 -1.69
CA LEU A 109 -10.59 12.42 -1.11
C LEU A 109 -10.62 12.45 0.44
N ALA A 110 -10.51 13.62 1.05
CA ALA A 110 -10.61 13.80 2.49
C ALA A 110 -12.06 14.01 2.98
N LEU A 111 -13.03 14.06 2.06
CA LEU A 111 -14.45 14.20 2.39
C LEU A 111 -15.02 12.92 3.03
N SER A 112 -16.15 13.06 3.71
CA SER A 112 -16.93 11.90 4.15
C SER A 112 -17.44 11.10 2.94
N ASN A 113 -17.74 9.82 3.15
CA ASN A 113 -18.24 8.94 2.08
C ASN A 113 -19.47 9.52 1.37
N ALA A 114 -20.43 10.06 2.13
CA ALA A 114 -21.63 10.65 1.56
C ALA A 114 -21.35 11.94 0.76
N ALA A 115 -20.42 12.78 1.24
CA ALA A 115 -20.04 13.99 0.55
C ALA A 115 -19.24 13.71 -0.73
N PHE A 116 -18.37 12.70 -0.73
CA PHE A 116 -17.69 12.26 -1.94
C PHE A 116 -18.69 11.70 -2.96
N ALA A 117 -19.59 10.81 -2.53
CA ALA A 117 -20.60 10.18 -3.38
C ALA A 117 -21.60 11.17 -4.01
N ALA A 118 -21.74 12.36 -3.43
CA ALA A 118 -22.56 13.44 -3.99
C ALA A 118 -21.88 14.16 -5.18
N ILE A 119 -20.56 14.03 -5.31
CA ILE A 119 -19.74 14.69 -6.36
C ILE A 119 -19.31 13.66 -7.41
N TYR A 120 -19.00 12.45 -6.99
CA TYR A 120 -18.41 11.39 -7.79
C TYR A 120 -19.13 10.06 -7.53
N THR A 121 -19.57 9.39 -8.59
CA THR A 121 -20.52 8.28 -8.53
C THR A 121 -19.89 6.94 -8.89
N ALA A 122 -18.64 6.91 -9.37
CA ALA A 122 -17.96 5.65 -9.63
C ALA A 122 -17.63 4.94 -8.31
N GLY A 123 -17.96 3.65 -8.26
CA GLY A 123 -17.76 2.83 -7.08
C GLY A 123 -16.28 2.70 -6.69
N ASP A 124 -16.03 2.51 -5.39
CA ASP A 124 -14.69 2.19 -4.89
C ASP A 124 -14.20 0.86 -5.52
N ILE A 125 -12.90 0.76 -5.76
CA ILE A 125 -12.29 -0.45 -6.32
C ILE A 125 -12.10 -1.46 -5.19
N GLU A 126 -12.71 -2.63 -5.34
CA GLU A 126 -12.57 -3.75 -4.42
C GLU A 126 -11.79 -4.89 -5.09
N PRO A 127 -10.88 -5.57 -4.36
CA PRO A 127 -10.30 -6.83 -4.78
C PRO A 127 -11.40 -7.88 -5.01
N PRO A 128 -11.39 -8.59 -6.16
CA PRO A 128 -12.45 -9.55 -6.50
C PRO A 128 -12.43 -10.81 -5.62
N GLU A 129 -11.36 -11.02 -4.87
CA GLU A 129 -11.05 -12.27 -4.17
C GLU A 129 -11.78 -12.39 -2.82
N ILE A 130 -12.17 -11.28 -2.18
CA ILE A 130 -12.89 -11.29 -0.90
C ILE A 130 -13.96 -10.18 -0.89
N PRO A 131 -15.23 -10.50 -1.21
CA PRO A 131 -16.31 -9.51 -1.15
C PRO A 131 -16.59 -9.09 0.30
N ASN A 132 -16.78 -7.78 0.53
CA ASN A 132 -17.22 -7.18 1.81
C ASN A 132 -16.25 -7.27 3.01
N GLN A 133 -15.00 -7.72 2.83
CA GLN A 133 -14.00 -7.75 3.91
C GLN A 133 -12.62 -7.21 3.50
N SER A 134 -12.51 -6.69 2.27
CA SER A 134 -11.29 -6.17 1.68
C SER A 134 -11.17 -4.66 1.85
N VAL A 135 -9.93 -4.16 1.78
CA VAL A 135 -9.67 -2.72 1.69
C VAL A 135 -10.30 -2.19 0.41
N LYS A 136 -11.05 -1.09 0.52
CA LYS A 136 -11.63 -0.39 -0.63
C LYS A 136 -10.70 0.72 -1.06
N ILE A 137 -10.43 0.81 -2.37
CA ILE A 137 -9.61 1.87 -2.95
C ILE A 137 -10.53 2.90 -3.60
N ARG A 138 -10.59 4.07 -2.98
CA ARG A 138 -11.21 5.24 -3.58
C ARG A 138 -10.18 5.98 -4.42
N TYR A 139 -10.62 6.43 -5.59
CA TYR A 139 -9.80 7.21 -6.50
C TYR A 139 -10.59 8.37 -7.07
N VAL A 140 -9.85 9.40 -7.48
CA VAL A 140 -10.30 10.48 -8.35
C VAL A 140 -9.17 10.76 -9.32
N VAL A 141 -9.49 10.98 -10.58
CA VAL A 141 -8.52 11.36 -11.61
C VAL A 141 -8.79 12.81 -11.98
N ASP A 142 -7.76 13.65 -11.96
CA ASP A 142 -7.83 14.97 -12.54
C ASP A 142 -6.86 15.12 -13.72
N ARG A 143 -7.22 15.97 -14.69
CA ARG A 143 -6.42 16.18 -15.90
C ARG A 143 -5.31 17.22 -15.73
N LEU A 144 -5.14 17.74 -14.51
CA LEU A 144 -4.16 18.79 -14.17
C LEU A 144 -4.22 20.03 -15.10
N CYS A 145 -5.39 20.29 -15.69
CA CYS A 145 -5.65 21.47 -16.54
C CYS A 145 -6.22 22.62 -15.73
N ALA A 146 -5.86 23.84 -16.10
CA ALA A 146 -6.42 25.05 -15.50
C ALA A 146 -7.91 25.23 -15.82
N THR A 147 -8.34 24.80 -17.01
CA THR A 147 -9.72 24.92 -17.50
C THR A 147 -10.14 23.64 -18.23
N ALA A 148 -11.44 23.32 -18.15
CA ALA A 148 -12.03 22.23 -18.92
C ALA A 148 -12.06 22.57 -20.42
N GLY A 149 -12.03 21.57 -21.28
CA GLY A 149 -12.01 21.72 -22.73
C GLY A 149 -11.28 20.59 -23.45
N ASP A 150 -11.42 20.52 -24.77
CA ASP A 150 -10.71 19.54 -25.59
C ASP A 150 -9.20 19.82 -25.59
N GLU A 151 -8.37 18.77 -25.52
CA GLU A 151 -6.90 18.91 -25.51
C GLU A 151 -6.36 19.56 -26.79
N THR A 152 -7.06 19.38 -27.92
CA THR A 152 -6.71 19.99 -29.21
C THR A 152 -6.98 21.49 -29.24
N SER A 153 -7.90 22.00 -28.41
CA SER A 153 -8.28 23.43 -28.38
C SER A 153 -7.69 24.20 -27.21
N LEU A 154 -7.43 23.55 -26.07
CA LEU A 154 -6.82 24.17 -24.88
C LEU A 154 -5.35 24.53 -25.09
N GLY A 155 -4.63 23.80 -25.94
CA GLY A 155 -3.20 23.98 -26.18
C GLY A 155 -2.30 23.53 -25.01
N ALA A 156 -1.01 23.35 -25.30
CA ALA A 156 -0.04 22.73 -24.37
C ALA A 156 0.23 23.54 -23.07
N GLY A 157 -0.08 24.84 -23.04
CA GLY A 157 0.14 25.70 -21.88
C GLY A 157 -0.95 25.64 -20.81
N SER A 158 -2.14 25.13 -21.17
CA SER A 158 -3.33 25.12 -20.30
C SER A 158 -3.41 23.92 -19.37
N CYS A 159 -2.58 22.90 -19.61
CA CYS A 159 -2.48 21.70 -18.78
C CYS A 159 -1.05 21.51 -18.31
N ARG A 160 -0.88 21.11 -17.05
CA ARG A 160 0.42 20.67 -16.55
C ARG A 160 0.60 19.24 -17.04
N LEU A 161 1.41 19.07 -18.08
CA LEU A 161 2.01 17.77 -18.32
C LEU A 161 2.86 17.44 -17.10
N ALA A 162 2.82 16.20 -16.63
CA ALA A 162 3.84 15.74 -15.70
C ALA A 162 5.19 16.04 -16.36
N ASP A 163 6.02 16.87 -15.72
CA ASP A 163 7.43 16.93 -16.11
C ASP A 163 7.90 15.48 -16.16
N ASN A 164 8.45 15.05 -17.30
CA ASN A 164 9.05 13.72 -17.40
C ASN A 164 9.86 13.52 -16.12
N PRO A 165 9.57 12.51 -15.27
CA PRO A 165 10.42 12.22 -14.14
C PRO A 165 11.69 11.67 -14.77
N VAL A 166 12.60 12.58 -15.12
CA VAL A 166 14.00 12.27 -15.30
C VAL A 166 14.60 12.56 -13.94
N PRO A 167 14.67 11.58 -13.01
CA PRO A 167 15.80 11.57 -12.10
C PRO A 167 17.05 11.65 -12.97
N ALA A 168 17.99 12.52 -12.61
CA ALA A 168 19.31 12.51 -13.23
C ALA A 168 19.91 11.09 -13.09
N GLY A 169 19.84 10.25 -14.13
CA GLY A 169 20.45 8.92 -14.12
C GLY A 169 19.79 7.78 -14.89
N THR A 170 18.62 7.91 -15.52
CA THR A 170 18.01 6.78 -16.27
C THR A 170 18.14 6.92 -17.79
N SER A 171 18.52 5.83 -18.45
CA SER A 171 18.73 5.78 -19.91
C SER A 171 17.40 5.88 -20.68
N LEU A 172 17.38 6.78 -21.67
CA LEU A 172 16.27 7.10 -22.58
C LEU A 172 15.59 5.90 -23.27
N SER A 173 16.22 4.74 -23.30
CA SER A 173 15.72 3.53 -23.96
C SER A 173 14.55 2.86 -23.24
N ASN A 174 14.32 3.13 -21.94
CA ASN A 174 13.19 2.55 -21.19
C ASN A 174 11.92 3.41 -21.21
N LEU A 175 11.98 4.66 -21.68
CA LEU A 175 10.82 5.54 -21.78
C LEU A 175 10.02 5.33 -23.07
N GLN A 176 10.62 4.76 -24.13
CA GLN A 176 9.94 4.64 -25.42
C GLN A 176 8.68 3.74 -25.43
N GLY A 177 8.32 3.07 -24.33
CA GLY A 177 7.16 2.20 -24.22
C GLY A 177 5.87 2.82 -23.66
N ALA A 178 5.92 3.94 -22.93
CA ALA A 178 4.74 4.47 -22.22
C ALA A 178 4.24 5.83 -22.77
N ASP A 179 5.13 6.70 -23.24
CA ASP A 179 4.84 8.05 -23.75
C ASP A 179 4.71 8.13 -25.28
N ARG A 180 4.89 7.02 -26.00
CA ARG A 180 4.82 6.98 -27.48
C ARG A 180 3.57 6.34 -28.08
N ALA A 181 2.51 6.15 -27.32
CA ALA A 181 1.18 6.11 -27.93
C ALA A 181 0.64 7.56 -27.94
N PRO A 182 0.86 8.35 -29.01
CA PRO A 182 0.22 9.64 -29.10
C PRO A 182 -1.30 9.40 -29.05
N LEU A 183 -1.97 9.97 -28.06
CA LEU A 183 -3.43 10.04 -27.99
C LEU A 183 -4.03 10.93 -29.11
N CYS A 184 -3.20 11.36 -30.07
CA CYS A 184 -3.63 12.01 -31.30
C CYS A 184 -2.74 11.58 -32.48
N PRO A 185 -3.26 10.81 -33.46
CA PRO A 185 -2.49 10.31 -34.60
C PRO A 185 -2.05 11.40 -35.60
N THR A 186 -2.45 12.67 -35.44
CA THR A 186 -2.14 13.75 -36.39
C THR A 186 -1.19 14.84 -35.86
N CYS A 187 -0.75 14.78 -34.59
CA CYS A 187 0.09 15.84 -34.00
C CYS A 187 1.57 15.82 -34.41
N ALA A 188 1.99 14.96 -35.35
CA ALA A 188 3.39 14.82 -35.76
C ALA A 188 3.88 15.88 -36.77
N SER A 189 3.13 16.96 -37.03
CA SER A 189 3.50 17.95 -38.05
C SER A 189 3.38 19.40 -37.56
N ALA A 190 4.17 19.77 -36.55
CA ALA A 190 4.51 21.17 -36.31
C ALA A 190 5.79 21.29 -35.48
N ALA A 191 6.93 21.37 -36.16
CA ALA A 191 8.15 21.94 -35.59
C ALA A 191 8.81 22.82 -36.66
N PRO A 192 9.15 24.08 -36.39
CA PRO A 192 10.31 24.71 -37.01
C PRO A 192 11.62 24.12 -36.47
#